data_AF-A0A1Q3BMQ4-F1
#
_entry.id   AF-A0A1Q3BMQ4-F1
#
_cell.length_a   1.000
_cell.length_b   1.000
_cell.length_c   1.000
_cell.angle_alpha   90.00
_cell.angle_beta   90.00
_cell.angle_gamma   90.00
#
_symmetry.space_group_name_H-M   'P 1'
#
loop_
_entity.id
_entity.type
_entity.pdbx_description
1 polymer ?
#
loop_
_entity_poly.entity_id
_entity_poly.type
_entity_poly.pdbx_seq_one_letter_code
_entity_poly.pdbx_strand_id
1 'polypeptide(L)'
;MVEKIDPKGLFYLIGSLWTSKTFNKEILKNTMRSLWRTKFGRRIRDVGNNIFLFMFNNEKDRAKVLKLGPCWFDRHILLLEKLKEETHPSTISLYKASF
;
A
#
# COMPACT_ATOMS: atom_id res chain seq x y z
N MET A 1 -17.11 -8.37 6.89
CA MET A 1 -16.10 -9.33 7.40
C MET A 1 -14.72 -8.77 7.06
N VAL A 2 -14.07 -8.05 7.98
CA VAL A 2 -12.77 -7.43 7.71
C VAL A 2 -11.69 -8.49 7.95
N GLU A 3 -11.04 -8.92 6.87
CA GLU A 3 -9.96 -9.92 6.95
C GLU A 3 -8.81 -9.39 7.83
N LYS A 4 -8.54 -10.13 8.91
CA LYS A 4 -7.49 -9.86 9.88
C LYS A 4 -6.14 -9.72 9.17
N ILE A 5 -5.52 -8.56 9.35
CA ILE A 5 -4.18 -8.26 8.87
C ILE A 5 -3.19 -9.05 9.75
N ASP A 6 -2.37 -9.88 9.10
CA ASP A 6 -1.42 -10.80 9.75
C ASP A 6 -0.30 -10.03 10.51
N PRO A 7 -0.14 -10.23 11.82
CA PRO A 7 0.57 -9.29 12.72
C PRO A 7 2.11 -9.35 12.74
N LYS A 8 2.78 -10.16 11.91
CA LYS A 8 4.26 -10.25 11.93
C LYS A 8 4.88 -9.42 10.80
N GLY A 9 5.32 -8.19 11.12
CA GLY A 9 6.17 -7.34 10.26
C GLY A 9 5.39 -6.63 9.14
N LEU A 10 4.79 -5.48 9.46
CA LEU A 10 3.91 -4.74 8.55
C LEU A 10 4.70 -3.82 7.61
N PHE A 11 5.37 -4.39 6.60
CA PHE A 11 6.05 -3.60 5.56
C PHE A 11 5.01 -3.05 4.58
N TYR A 12 4.41 -1.91 4.92
CA TYR A 12 3.35 -1.28 4.13
C TYR A 12 3.75 0.03 3.48
N LEU A 13 3.23 0.23 2.26
CA LEU A 13 3.12 1.53 1.63
C LEU A 13 1.66 1.85 1.38
N ILE A 14 1.32 3.11 1.58
CA ILE A 14 0.11 3.69 1.01
C ILE A 14 0.48 4.32 -0.32
N GLY A 15 -0.43 4.31 -1.28
CA GLY A 15 -0.24 5.09 -2.49
C GLY A 15 -1.53 5.54 -3.12
N SER A 16 -1.39 6.60 -3.91
CA SER A 16 -2.50 7.25 -4.59
C SER A 16 -2.05 7.70 -5.97
N LEU A 17 -2.90 7.49 -6.97
CA LEU A 17 -2.60 7.93 -8.32
C LEU A 17 -2.90 9.43 -8.43
N TRP A 18 -1.93 10.25 -8.78
CA TRP A 18 -2.11 11.71 -8.92
C TRP A 18 -2.92 12.03 -10.18
N THR A 19 -4.24 11.95 -10.07
CA THR A 19 -5.20 12.22 -11.14
C THR A 19 -6.58 12.54 -10.56
N SER A 20 -7.32 13.40 -11.26
CA SER A 20 -8.75 13.65 -11.01
C SER A 20 -9.65 12.79 -11.91
N LYS A 21 -9.08 12.04 -12.86
CA LYS A 21 -9.82 11.19 -13.79
C LYS A 21 -10.10 9.82 -13.19
N THR A 22 -11.21 9.21 -13.59
CA THR A 22 -11.47 7.81 -13.32
C THR A 22 -10.48 6.93 -14.07
N PHE A 23 -10.01 5.87 -13.43
CA PHE A 23 -9.10 4.89 -14.04
C PHE A 23 -9.46 3.48 -13.58
N ASN A 24 -9.02 2.48 -14.35
CA ASN A 24 -9.25 1.10 -13.99
C ASN A 24 -8.27 0.66 -12.89
N LYS A 25 -8.78 0.53 -11.67
CA LYS A 25 -8.00 0.14 -10.50
C LYS A 25 -7.39 -1.26 -10.61
N GLU A 26 -8.03 -2.19 -11.31
CA GLU A 26 -7.47 -3.54 -11.50
C GLU A 26 -6.27 -3.50 -12.45
N ILE A 27 -6.34 -2.68 -13.51
CA ILE A 27 -5.21 -2.47 -14.41
C ILE A 27 -4.04 -1.84 -13.64
N LEU A 28 -4.28 -0.80 -12.82
CA LEU A 28 -3.26 -0.22 -11.95
C LEU A 28 -2.58 -1.30 -11.08
N LYS A 29 -3.37 -2.11 -10.37
CA LYS A 29 -2.84 -3.18 -9.51
C LYS A 29 -2.01 -4.19 -10.31
N ASN A 30 -2.48 -4.62 -11.47
CA ASN A 30 -1.75 -5.57 -12.33
C ASN A 30 -0.45 -4.98 -12.88
N THR A 31 -0.48 -3.72 -13.31
CA THR A 31 0.73 -3.00 -13.76
C THR A 31 1.74 -2.90 -12.62
N MET A 32 1.34 -2.52 -11.41
CA MET A 32 2.25 -2.45 -10.27
C MET A 32 2.80 -3.82 -9.87
N ARG A 33 1.98 -4.89 -9.88
CA ARG A 33 2.45 -6.28 -9.65
C ARG A 33 3.51 -6.71 -10.65
N SER A 34 3.34 -6.32 -11.93
CA SER A 34 4.27 -6.61 -13.02
C SER A 34 5.57 -5.81 -12.87
N LEU A 35 5.47 -4.49 -12.69
CA LEU A 35 6.61 -3.58 -12.54
C LEU A 35 7.48 -3.94 -11.34
N TRP A 36 6.86 -4.23 -10.19
CA TRP A 36 7.55 -4.64 -8.99
C TRP A 36 7.75 -6.15 -8.91
N ARG A 37 7.68 -6.86 -10.04
CA ARG A 37 8.09 -8.27 -10.21
C ARG A 37 7.79 -9.12 -8.97
N THR A 38 6.52 -9.34 -8.63
CA THR A 38 5.89 -10.25 -7.61
C THR A 38 6.66 -10.70 -6.35
N LYS A 39 7.97 -10.94 -6.39
CA LYS A 39 8.89 -11.12 -5.26
C LYS A 39 8.85 -9.98 -4.25
N PHE A 40 8.57 -8.74 -4.67
CA PHE A 40 8.59 -7.59 -3.76
C PHE A 40 7.28 -7.42 -2.96
N GLY A 41 6.14 -8.03 -3.32
CA GLY A 41 4.85 -7.74 -2.68
C GLY A 41 3.98 -8.96 -2.40
N ARG A 42 3.43 -9.06 -1.17
CA ARG A 42 2.47 -10.08 -0.75
C ARG A 42 1.10 -9.84 -1.38
N ARG A 43 0.56 -8.60 -1.32
CA ARG A 43 -0.77 -8.20 -1.83
C ARG A 43 -0.88 -6.69 -2.11
N ILE A 44 -1.79 -6.30 -3.02
CA ILE A 44 -2.23 -4.91 -3.22
C ILE A 44 -3.73 -4.85 -2.94
N ARG A 45 -4.16 -3.96 -2.03
CA ARG A 45 -5.58 -3.72 -1.69
C ARG A 45 -6.01 -2.31 -2.11
N ASP A 46 -7.20 -2.21 -2.67
CA ASP A 46 -7.92 -0.93 -2.81
C ASP A 46 -8.62 -0.65 -1.49
N VAL A 47 -8.36 0.51 -0.89
CA VAL A 47 -8.97 0.92 0.39
C VAL A 47 -9.93 2.09 0.21
N GLY A 48 -10.32 2.40 -1.03
CA GLY A 48 -11.24 3.49 -1.36
C GLY A 48 -10.54 4.82 -1.62
N ASN A 49 -11.30 5.83 -2.06
CA ASN A 49 -10.83 7.22 -2.25
C ASN A 49 -9.51 7.38 -3.04
N ASN A 50 -9.28 6.54 -4.05
CA ASN A 50 -8.02 6.53 -4.81
C ASN A 50 -6.78 6.26 -3.93
N ILE A 51 -6.95 5.41 -2.92
CA ILE A 51 -5.91 4.98 -2.01
C ILE A 51 -5.74 3.47 -2.12
N PHE A 52 -4.48 3.05 -2.18
CA PHE A 52 -4.08 1.65 -2.29
C PHE A 52 -3.11 1.31 -1.17
N LEU A 53 -3.29 0.13 -0.58
CA LEU A 53 -2.38 -0.45 0.39
C LEU A 53 -1.53 -1.52 -0.29
N PHE A 54 -0.22 -1.30 -0.30
CA PHE A 54 0.77 -2.22 -0.85
C PHE A 54 1.47 -2.95 0.30
N MET A 55 1.42 -4.28 0.27
CA MET A 55 1.94 -5.14 1.31
C MET A 55 3.20 -5.85 0.82
N PHE A 56 4.31 -5.72 1.55
CA PHE A 56 5.61 -6.29 1.21
C PHE A 56 5.99 -7.43 2.15
N ASN A 57 6.87 -8.32 1.71
CA ASN A 57 7.30 -9.47 2.52
C ASN A 57 8.38 -9.09 3.55
N ASN A 58 9.19 -8.08 3.25
CA ASN A 58 10.29 -7.59 4.10
C ASN A 58 10.58 -6.10 3.82
N GLU A 59 11.33 -5.45 4.70
CA GLU A 59 11.70 -4.02 4.55
C GLU A 59 12.54 -3.77 3.30
N LYS A 60 13.38 -4.71 2.89
CA LYS A 60 14.25 -4.54 1.72
C LYS A 60 13.42 -4.38 0.45
N ASP A 61 12.36 -5.16 0.32
CA ASP A 61 11.43 -5.09 -0.79
C ASP A 61 10.65 -3.76 -0.80
N ARG A 62 10.14 -3.33 0.38
CA ARG A 62 9.47 -2.02 0.55
C ARG A 62 10.39 -0.87 0.17
N ALA A 63 11.59 -0.85 0.74
CA ALA A 63 12.58 0.20 0.53
C ALA A 63 13.05 0.25 -0.92
N LYS A 64 13.14 -0.90 -1.61
CA LYS A 64 13.49 -0.95 -3.03
C LYS A 64 12.41 -0.28 -3.89
N VAL A 65 11.13 -0.55 -3.65
CA VAL A 65 10.05 0.11 -4.39
C VAL A 65 10.04 1.62 -4.17
N LEU A 66 10.27 2.09 -2.94
CA LEU A 66 10.43 3.53 -2.69
C LEU A 66 11.65 4.15 -3.39
N LYS A 67 12.78 3.43 -3.43
CA LYS A 67 14.01 3.89 -4.08
C LYS A 67 13.92 3.97 -5.61
N LEU A 68 13.06 3.15 -6.23
CA LEU A 68 12.84 3.18 -7.67
C LEU A 68 12.15 4.47 -8.13
N GLY A 69 11.66 5.30 -7.19
CA GLY A 69 11.10 6.61 -7.48
C GLY A 69 9.61 6.56 -7.85
N PRO A 70 9.03 7.71 -8.25
CA PRO A 70 7.62 7.80 -8.63
C PRO A 70 7.28 6.80 -9.73
N CYS A 71 6.31 5.94 -9.48
CA CYS A 71 5.89 4.91 -10.44
C CYS A 71 4.88 5.51 -11.41
N TRP A 72 5.25 5.64 -12.68
CA TRP A 72 4.33 6.08 -13.72
C TRP A 72 3.30 5.00 -14.04
N PHE A 73 2.04 5.40 -14.14
CA PHE A 73 0.93 4.59 -14.62
C PHE A 73 0.07 5.42 -15.55
N ASP A 74 -0.04 5.01 -16.82
CA ASP A 74 -0.89 5.66 -17.84
C ASP A 74 -0.79 7.21 -17.84
N ARG A 75 0.44 7.73 -17.91
CA ARG A 75 0.75 9.18 -17.87
C ARG A 75 0.43 9.90 -16.56
N HIS A 76 0.10 9.17 -15.50
CA HIS A 76 -0.09 9.67 -14.15
C HIS A 76 0.99 9.15 -13.20
N ILE A 77 1.27 9.90 -12.14
CA ILE A 77 2.26 9.53 -11.13
C ILE A 77 1.56 8.80 -9.99
N LEU A 78 2.03 7.60 -9.64
CA LEU A 78 1.66 6.94 -8.40
C LEU A 78 2.55 7.48 -7.28
N LEU A 79 1.93 8.20 -6.35
CA LEU A 79 2.55 8.64 -5.11
C LEU A 79 2.59 7.47 -4.13
N LEU A 80 3.69 7.34 -3.40
CA LEU A 80 3.90 6.27 -2.42
C LEU A 80 4.48 6.86 -1.14
N GLU A 81 3.95 6.44 0.00
CA GLU A 81 4.45 6.83 1.31
C GLU A 81 4.49 5.64 2.28
N LYS A 82 5.44 5.64 3.20
CA LYS A 82 5.47 4.68 4.30
C LYS A 82 4.31 4.99 5.25
N LEU A 83 3.57 3.96 5.64
CA LEU A 83 2.62 4.11 6.74
C LEU A 83 3.42 4.31 8.04
N LYS A 84 3.33 5.49 8.66
CA LYS A 84 4.11 5.86 9.87
C LYS A 84 3.67 5.10 11.13
N GLU A 85 2.39 4.77 11.24
CA GLU A 85 1.88 3.97 12.35
C GLU A 85 2.08 2.49 12.05
N GLU A 86 3.29 2.02 12.33
CA GLU A 86 3.58 0.59 12.52
C GLU A 86 3.01 0.11 13.88
N THR A 87 1.89 0.69 14.34
CA THR A 87 1.25 0.35 15.61
C THR A 87 0.45 -0.93 15.42
N HIS A 88 0.99 -2.00 15.98
CA HIS A 88 0.36 -3.30 16.01
C HIS A 88 -1.10 -3.18 16.52
N PRO A 89 -2.12 -3.75 15.86
CA PRO A 89 -3.50 -3.66 16.33
C PRO A 89 -3.68 -4.22 17.74
N SER A 90 -2.81 -5.12 18.20
CA SER A 90 -2.83 -5.62 19.58
C SER A 90 -2.06 -4.76 20.59
N THR A 91 -1.31 -3.74 20.16
CA THR A 91 -0.73 -2.74 21.10
C THR A 91 -1.68 -1.55 21.30
N ILE A 92 -2.74 -1.45 20.49
CA ILE A 92 -3.81 -0.48 20.71
C ILE A 92 -4.77 -1.05 21.75
N SER A 93 -4.57 -0.67 23.02
CA SER A 93 -5.58 -0.91 24.05
C SER A 93 -6.72 0.09 23.86
N LEU A 94 -7.84 -0.36 23.29
CA LEU A 94 -9.08 0.42 23.15
C LEU A 94 -9.77 0.56 24.52
N TYR A 95 -9.22 1.36 25.43
CA TYR A 95 -9.86 1.64 26.73
C TYR A 95 -10.61 2.98 26.76
N LYS A 96 -10.64 3.72 25.65
CA LYS A 96 -11.39 4.98 25.58
C LYS A 96 -11.84 5.28 24.15
N ALA A 97 -13.14 5.52 24.01
CA ALA A 97 -13.66 6.34 22.94
C ALA A 97 -13.72 7.77 23.49
N SER A 98 -13.04 8.71 22.84
CA SER A 98 -13.34 10.13 23.04
C SER A 98 -14.58 10.44 22.20
N PHE A 99 -15.72 10.53 22.86
CA PHE A 99 -16.88 11.26 22.38
C PHE A 99 -16.78 12.73 22.82
#